data_AF-A0A016VYI6-F1
#
_entry.id   AF-A0A016VYI6-F1
#
_cell.length_a   1.000
_cell.length_b   1.000
_cell.length_c   1.000
_cell.angle_alpha   90.00
_cell.angle_beta   90.00
_cell.angle_gamma   90.00
#
_symmetry.space_group_name_H-M   'P 1'
#
loop_
_entity.id
_entity.type
_entity.pdbx_description
1 polymer ?
#
loop_
_entity_poly.entity_id
_entity_poly.type
_entity_poly.pdbx_seq_one_letter_code
_entity_poly.pdbx_strand_id
1 'polypeptide(L)'
;MQDGVLVFEKTFPTPEQLLRNQSLYLHVFITKSGHSPNPKDRSYIKREVIHGVHRLNKYKKKHYKKTANLLTGKSEQDERDLEKADKMTFEILNFWHPNLTINLVDDQTRWTKGSLPPPLDEAVVFDTTGGFYLPILFFNNYWNLGSEYMPINETVKEITLRISYQPLSLFKYQLYASQQVSIRIFHVLNVFALA
;
A
#
# COMPACT_ATOMS: atom_id res chain seq x y z
N MET A 1 -4.32 -14.66 26.65
CA MET A 1 -3.64 -14.89 25.36
C MET A 1 -3.90 -13.62 24.55
N GLN A 2 -2.91 -12.75 24.35
CA GLN A 2 -3.10 -11.55 23.53
C GLN A 2 -3.28 -12.02 22.08
N ASP A 3 -4.28 -11.51 21.37
CA ASP A 3 -4.67 -11.98 20.01
C ASP A 3 -3.64 -11.67 18.90
N GLY A 4 -2.39 -11.33 19.26
CA GLY A 4 -1.31 -11.00 18.33
C GLY A 4 -1.52 -9.71 17.55
N VAL A 5 -2.58 -8.95 17.87
CA VAL A 5 -2.92 -7.69 17.22
C VAL A 5 -2.27 -6.51 17.94
N LEU A 6 -1.54 -5.69 17.20
CA LEU A 6 -0.96 -4.44 17.69
C LEU A 6 -1.46 -3.30 16.83
N VAL A 7 -1.83 -2.18 17.46
CA VAL A 7 -2.27 -0.98 16.74
C VAL A 7 -1.38 0.19 17.15
N PHE A 8 -0.85 0.88 16.15
CA PHE A 8 -0.10 2.11 16.31
C PHE A 8 -0.80 3.21 15.53
N GLU A 9 -0.99 4.38 16.12
CA GLU A 9 -1.61 5.52 15.47
C GLU A 9 -0.81 6.77 15.78
N LYS A 10 -0.56 7.57 14.75
CA LYS A 10 0.13 8.85 14.88
C LYS A 10 -0.35 9.85 13.86
N THR A 11 -0.64 11.05 14.34
CA THR A 11 -0.86 12.24 13.52
C THR A 11 0.43 13.05 13.47
N PHE A 12 0.75 13.57 12.29
CA PHE A 12 1.91 14.42 12.08
C PHE A 12 1.63 15.47 10.99
N PRO A 13 2.38 16.59 11.00
CA PRO A 13 2.26 17.61 9.96
C PRO A 13 2.46 17.01 8.57
N THR A 14 1.66 17.42 7.59
CA THR A 14 1.75 16.93 6.22
C THR A 14 3.16 17.21 5.68
N PRO A 15 3.94 16.17 5.32
CA PRO A 15 5.28 16.37 4.78
C PRO A 15 5.24 17.18 3.48
N GLU A 16 6.15 18.15 3.34
CA GLU A 16 6.24 18.99 2.13
C GLU A 16 6.42 18.16 0.85
N GLN A 17 7.10 17.02 0.96
CA GLN A 17 7.30 16.06 -0.13
C GLN A 17 5.96 15.60 -0.72
N LEU A 18 4.94 15.37 0.10
CA LEU A 18 3.62 14.97 -0.38
C LEU A 18 2.90 16.10 -1.13
N LEU A 19 3.10 17.36 -0.71
CA LEU A 19 2.57 18.54 -1.41
C LEU A 19 3.23 18.73 -2.78
N ARG A 20 4.51 18.35 -2.91
CA ARG A 20 5.27 18.41 -4.16
C ARG A 20 5.13 17.14 -5.02
N ASN A 21 4.04 16.38 -4.83
CA ASN A 21 3.77 15.14 -5.55
C ASN A 21 4.86 14.06 -5.45
N GLN A 22 5.65 14.05 -4.38
CA GLN A 22 6.64 13.01 -4.12
C GLN A 22 6.04 11.84 -3.33
N SER A 23 6.84 10.77 -3.16
CA SER A 23 6.44 9.54 -2.49
C SER A 23 6.94 9.49 -1.05
N LEU A 24 6.12 8.92 -0.17
CA LEU A 24 6.49 8.60 1.21
C LEU A 24 6.48 7.08 1.38
N TYR A 25 7.53 6.54 2.00
CA TYR A 25 7.72 5.11 2.19
C TYR A 25 7.77 4.73 3.66
N LEU A 26 7.16 3.60 3.97
CA LEU A 26 7.28 2.90 5.24
C LEU A 26 8.26 1.75 5.09
N HIS A 27 9.30 1.73 5.93
CA HIS A 27 10.20 0.60 6.06
C HIS A 27 9.81 -0.19 7.31
N VAL A 28 9.57 -1.50 7.14
CA VAL A 28 9.17 -2.40 8.23
C VAL A 28 10.24 -3.46 8.39
N PHE A 29 10.69 -3.63 9.64
CA PHE A 29 11.62 -4.67 10.02
C PHE A 29 10.99 -5.53 11.10
N ILE A 30 10.99 -6.85 10.90
CA ILE A 30 10.52 -7.83 11.89
C ILE A 30 11.68 -8.74 12.25
N THR A 31 11.87 -8.95 13.55
CA THR A 31 12.94 -9.77 14.13
C THR A 31 12.39 -10.62 15.25
N LYS A 32 13.14 -11.64 15.66
CA LYS A 32 12.85 -12.37 16.89
C LYS A 32 13.08 -11.48 18.11
N SER A 33 12.38 -11.78 19.20
CA SER A 33 12.57 -11.07 20.46
C SER A 33 14.05 -11.04 20.87
N GLY A 34 14.54 -9.89 21.33
CA GLY A 34 15.93 -9.68 21.72
C GLY A 34 16.94 -9.49 20.59
N HIS A 35 16.53 -9.58 19.31
CA HIS A 35 17.43 -9.37 18.17
C HIS A 35 17.20 -8.00 17.53
N SER A 36 18.28 -7.33 17.15
CA SER A 36 18.20 -6.03 16.49
C SER A 36 18.07 -6.19 14.97
N PRO A 37 17.25 -5.36 14.29
CA PRO A 37 17.22 -5.31 12.83
C PRO A 37 18.42 -4.57 12.23
N ASN A 38 19.26 -3.92 13.04
CA ASN A 38 20.39 -3.12 12.59
C ASN A 38 21.62 -4.01 12.30
N PRO A 39 22.15 -4.03 11.06
CA PRO A 39 23.32 -4.84 10.70
C PRO A 39 24.60 -4.57 11.48
N LYS A 40 24.69 -3.42 12.18
CA LYS A 40 25.84 -3.03 13.00
C LYS A 40 25.73 -3.51 14.46
N ASP A 41 24.58 -4.03 14.87
CA ASP A 41 24.34 -4.52 16.23
C ASP A 41 24.90 -5.94 16.42
N ARG A 42 25.37 -6.26 17.62
CA ARG A 42 25.93 -7.60 17.94
C ARG A 42 24.87 -8.70 17.90
N SER A 43 23.61 -8.35 18.16
CA SER A 43 22.47 -9.28 18.15
C SER A 43 21.85 -9.47 16.76
N TYR A 44 22.40 -8.86 15.71
CA TYR A 44 21.83 -8.94 14.37
C TYR A 44 22.09 -10.30 13.72
N ILE A 45 21.02 -10.94 13.23
CA ILE A 45 21.09 -12.18 12.46
C ILE A 45 20.37 -11.97 11.13
N LYS A 46 21.13 -11.78 10.04
CA LYS A 46 20.59 -11.48 8.69
C LYS A 46 19.47 -12.44 8.25
N ARG A 47 19.57 -13.72 8.60
CA ARG A 47 18.60 -14.76 8.23
C ARG A 47 17.31 -14.73 9.05
N GLU A 48 17.24 -13.89 10.07
CA GLU A 48 16.09 -13.76 10.98
C GLU A 48 15.48 -12.36 10.95
N VAL A 49 15.90 -11.52 9.99
CA VAL A 49 15.33 -10.19 9.76
C VAL A 49 14.49 -10.22 8.50
N ILE A 50 13.19 -9.94 8.66
CA ILE A 50 12.28 -9.70 7.55
C ILE A 50 12.25 -8.19 7.32
N HIS A 51 12.45 -7.77 6.07
CA HIS A 51 12.39 -6.37 5.66
C HIS A 51 11.39 -6.19 4.54
N GLY A 52 10.49 -5.23 4.69
CA GLY A 52 9.54 -4.83 3.66
C GLY A 52 9.48 -3.32 3.51
N VAL A 53 9.21 -2.85 2.29
CA VAL A 53 9.02 -1.43 1.99
C VAL A 53 7.65 -1.25 1.35
N HIS A 54 6.89 -0.26 1.82
CA HIS A 54 5.57 0.07 1.29
C HIS A 54 5.45 1.57 1.02
N ARG A 55 4.98 1.95 -0.17
CA ARG A 55 4.65 3.34 -0.47
C ARG A 55 3.30 3.68 0.16
N LEU A 56 3.27 4.68 1.03
CA LEU A 56 2.07 5.08 1.78
C LEU A 56 1.08 5.88 0.92
N ASN A 57 1.58 6.80 0.09
CA ASN A 57 0.75 7.59 -0.81
C ASN A 57 0.41 6.83 -2.11
N LYS A 58 -0.75 7.16 -2.68
CA LYS A 58 -1.15 6.72 -4.02
C LYS A 58 -1.26 7.90 -4.97
N TYR A 59 -0.81 7.72 -6.20
CA TYR A 59 -1.04 8.67 -7.27
C TYR A 59 -2.35 8.33 -7.97
N LYS A 60 -3.25 9.31 -8.11
CA LYS A 60 -4.47 9.16 -8.91
C LYS A 60 -4.60 10.33 -9.87
N LYS A 61 -5.15 10.05 -11.06
CA LYS A 61 -5.52 11.10 -12.03
C LYS A 61 -6.83 11.73 -11.60
N LYS A 62 -6.85 13.04 -11.41
CA LYS A 62 -8.09 13.83 -11.32
C LYS A 62 -8.37 14.39 -12.71
N HIS A 63 -9.45 13.95 -13.32
CA HIS A 63 -9.89 14.43 -14.63
C HIS A 63 -10.73 15.69 -14.48
N TYR A 64 -10.44 16.67 -15.33
CA TYR A 64 -11.18 17.92 -15.41
C TYR A 64 -12.07 17.87 -16.64
N LYS A 65 -13.37 18.08 -16.46
CA LYS A 65 -14.35 18.12 -17.55
C LYS A 65 -15.28 19.28 -17.30
N LYS A 66 -15.50 20.12 -18.30
CA LYS A 66 -16.58 21.11 -18.27
C LYS A 66 -17.89 20.40 -18.57
N THR A 67 -18.65 20.08 -17.53
CA THR A 67 -20.00 19.55 -17.68
C THR A 67 -20.99 20.54 -17.10
N ALA A 68 -21.89 21.04 -17.94
CA ALA A 68 -23.06 21.77 -17.49
C ALA A 68 -24.21 20.79 -17.28
N ASN A 69 -25.00 20.96 -16.22
CA ASN A 69 -26.23 20.20 -16.05
C ASN A 69 -27.20 20.60 -17.18
N LEU A 70 -27.57 19.63 -18.02
CA LEU A 70 -28.41 19.85 -19.21
C LEU A 70 -29.83 20.37 -18.87
N LEU A 71 -30.30 20.17 -17.64
CA LEU A 71 -31.64 20.56 -17.18
C LEU A 71 -31.66 21.92 -16.48
N THR A 72 -30.60 22.28 -15.77
CA THR A 72 -30.56 23.51 -14.95
C THR A 72 -29.58 24.56 -15.47
N GLY A 73 -28.73 24.23 -16.45
CA GLY A 73 -27.73 25.13 -17.04
C GLY A 73 -26.62 25.57 -16.08
N LYS A 74 -26.68 25.16 -14.80
CA LYS A 74 -25.72 25.52 -13.77
C LYS A 74 -24.68 24.41 -13.63
N SER A 75 -23.41 24.80 -13.51
CA SER A 75 -22.32 23.88 -13.18
C SER A 75 -22.13 23.89 -11.66
N GLU A 76 -22.22 22.72 -11.02
CA GLU A 76 -21.90 22.53 -9.59
C GLU A 76 -20.38 22.35 -9.36
N GLN A 77 -19.56 22.55 -10.40
CA GLN A 77 -18.11 22.39 -10.29
C GLN A 77 -17.46 23.63 -9.67
N ASP A 78 -16.47 23.38 -8.82
CA ASP A 78 -15.60 24.43 -8.26
C ASP A 78 -14.96 25.28 -9.38
N GLU A 79 -14.94 26.60 -9.20
CA GLU A 79 -14.33 27.54 -10.17
C GLU A 79 -12.88 27.16 -10.50
N ARG A 80 -12.11 26.69 -9.52
CA ARG A 80 -10.73 26.22 -9.70
C ARG A 80 -10.63 25.01 -10.62
N ASP A 81 -11.61 24.10 -10.55
CA ASP A 81 -11.64 22.91 -11.40
C ASP A 81 -12.04 23.27 -12.83
N LEU A 82 -12.92 24.26 -13.01
CA LEU A 82 -13.30 24.81 -14.32
C LEU A 82 -12.13 25.52 -15.02
N GLU A 83 -11.36 26.33 -14.28
CA GLU A 83 -10.15 26.97 -14.80
C GLU A 83 -9.08 25.95 -15.20
N LYS A 84 -8.93 24.87 -14.42
CA LYS A 84 -8.03 23.77 -14.77
C LYS A 84 -8.50 23.00 -15.99
N ALA A 85 -9.81 22.83 -16.16
CA ALA A 85 -10.39 22.16 -17.33
C ALA A 85 -10.07 22.89 -18.65
N ASP A 86 -9.84 24.22 -18.61
CA ASP A 86 -9.39 24.98 -19.79
C ASP A 86 -7.92 24.75 -20.16
N LYS A 87 -7.09 24.36 -19.19
CA LYS A 87 -5.64 24.24 -19.37
C LYS A 87 -5.18 22.80 -19.53
N MET A 88 -5.90 21.83 -18.96
CA MET A 88 -5.50 20.43 -18.96
C MET A 88 -6.67 19.46 -18.77
N THR A 89 -6.55 18.28 -19.36
CA THR A 89 -7.55 17.20 -19.26
C THR A 89 -7.49 16.46 -17.91
N PHE A 90 -6.30 16.31 -17.33
CA PHE A 90 -6.11 15.69 -16.03
C PHE A 90 -4.85 16.19 -15.35
N GLU A 91 -4.82 16.06 -14.02
CA GLU A 91 -3.58 16.18 -13.25
C GLU A 91 -3.38 14.94 -12.37
N ILE A 92 -2.12 14.63 -12.05
CA ILE A 92 -1.79 13.55 -11.11
C ILE A 92 -1.71 14.17 -9.71
N LEU A 93 -2.50 13.65 -8.78
CA LEU A 93 -2.51 14.09 -7.39
C LEU A 93 -2.06 12.98 -6.46
N ASN A 94 -1.45 13.40 -5.37
CA ASN A 94 -1.20 12.54 -4.22
C ASN A 94 -2.48 12.30 -3.44
N PHE A 95 -2.71 11.05 -3.08
CA PHE A 95 -3.81 10.61 -2.24
C PHE A 95 -3.26 9.85 -1.03
N TRP A 96 -3.90 10.07 0.11
CA TRP A 96 -3.53 9.50 1.39
C TRP A 96 -4.64 8.61 1.93
N HIS A 97 -4.26 7.51 2.56
CA HIS A 97 -5.17 6.66 3.30
C HIS A 97 -4.65 6.51 4.72
N PRO A 98 -5.48 6.74 5.76
CA PRO A 98 -4.98 6.73 7.12
C PRO A 98 -4.63 5.31 7.61
N ASN A 99 -5.33 4.28 7.14
CA ASN A 99 -5.13 2.91 7.64
C ASN A 99 -4.20 2.10 6.73
N LEU A 100 -3.27 1.37 7.33
CA LEU A 100 -2.46 0.32 6.72
C LEU A 100 -2.45 -0.90 7.63
N THR A 101 -2.78 -2.08 7.10
CA THR A 101 -2.61 -3.33 7.85
C THR A 101 -1.33 -4.04 7.41
N ILE A 102 -0.52 -4.45 8.36
CA ILE A 102 0.68 -5.25 8.15
C ILE A 102 0.39 -6.65 8.68
N ASN A 103 0.50 -7.64 7.80
CA ASN A 103 0.31 -9.02 8.15
C ASN A 103 1.63 -9.78 8.10
N LEU A 104 1.89 -10.59 9.13
CA LEU A 104 2.89 -11.64 9.06
C LEU A 104 2.16 -12.95 8.81
N VAL A 105 2.43 -13.59 7.67
CA VAL A 105 1.76 -14.84 7.34
C VAL A 105 2.35 -15.96 8.18
N ASP A 106 1.48 -16.60 8.97
CA ASP A 106 1.79 -17.80 9.72
C ASP A 106 1.52 -19.02 8.82
N ASP A 107 2.60 -19.72 8.50
CA ASP A 107 2.61 -20.88 7.63
C ASP A 107 3.62 -21.91 8.15
N GLN A 108 3.20 -23.17 8.17
CA GLN A 108 4.02 -24.32 8.61
C GLN A 108 4.36 -25.25 7.43
N THR A 109 3.96 -24.89 6.21
CA THR A 109 4.14 -25.69 5.01
C THR A 109 5.60 -25.71 4.58
N ARG A 110 6.18 -26.89 4.30
CA ARG A 110 7.55 -26.95 3.79
C ARG A 110 7.58 -26.68 2.29
N TRP A 111 7.72 -25.42 1.91
CA TRP A 111 7.84 -25.04 0.51
C TRP A 111 9.21 -25.37 -0.07
N THR A 112 9.21 -25.83 -1.32
CA THR A 112 10.41 -26.03 -2.13
C THR A 112 10.47 -24.93 -3.19
N LYS A 113 11.67 -24.38 -3.41
CA LYS A 113 11.86 -23.36 -4.44
C LYS A 113 11.44 -23.91 -5.82
N GLY A 114 10.57 -23.18 -6.52
CA GLY A 114 10.07 -23.55 -7.85
C GLY A 114 8.78 -24.39 -7.86
N SER A 115 8.26 -24.85 -6.71
CA SER A 115 6.99 -25.57 -6.64
C SER A 115 5.78 -24.67 -6.32
N LEU A 116 6.00 -23.36 -6.15
CA LEU A 116 4.99 -22.40 -5.74
C LEU A 116 4.16 -21.91 -6.93
N PRO A 117 2.83 -21.90 -6.85
CA PRO A 117 2.00 -21.28 -7.87
C PRO A 117 1.99 -19.73 -7.72
N PRO A 118 1.82 -18.98 -8.82
CA PRO A 118 1.54 -17.55 -8.73
C PRO A 118 0.26 -17.24 -7.95
N PRO A 119 0.22 -16.18 -7.10
CA PRO A 119 1.26 -15.19 -6.82
C PRO A 119 2.16 -15.51 -5.60
N LEU A 120 2.09 -16.73 -5.07
CA LEU A 120 2.81 -17.11 -3.85
C LEU A 120 4.33 -17.19 -4.09
N ASP A 121 4.73 -17.51 -5.33
CA ASP A 121 6.11 -17.50 -5.79
C ASP A 121 6.80 -16.13 -5.70
N GLU A 122 6.07 -15.04 -5.97
CA GLU A 122 6.55 -13.66 -5.81
C GLU A 122 6.72 -13.28 -4.33
N ALA A 123 5.92 -13.86 -3.44
CA ALA A 123 5.83 -13.45 -2.04
C ALA A 123 6.76 -14.21 -1.08
N VAL A 124 7.08 -15.47 -1.41
CA VAL A 124 7.97 -16.30 -0.60
C VAL A 124 9.42 -16.03 -0.98
N VAL A 125 10.18 -15.47 -0.03
CA VAL A 125 11.61 -15.23 -0.22
C VAL A 125 12.40 -16.40 0.37
N PHE A 126 12.97 -17.21 -0.50
CA PHE A 126 13.90 -18.27 -0.13
C PHE A 126 15.28 -17.72 0.18
N ASP A 127 16.00 -18.41 1.06
CA ASP A 127 17.41 -18.17 1.30
C ASP A 127 18.26 -18.52 0.07
N THR A 128 19.54 -18.14 0.09
CA THR A 128 20.47 -18.37 -1.03
C THR A 128 20.65 -19.85 -1.38
N THR A 129 20.49 -20.75 -0.40
CA THR A 129 20.63 -22.20 -0.59
C THR A 129 19.30 -22.89 -0.92
N GLY A 130 18.17 -22.19 -0.84
CA GLY A 130 16.83 -22.74 -1.00
C GLY A 130 16.38 -23.66 0.13
N GLY A 131 17.12 -23.72 1.25
CA GLY A 131 16.87 -24.67 2.35
C GLY A 131 15.79 -24.22 3.32
N PHE A 132 15.52 -22.92 3.39
CA PHE A 132 14.43 -22.34 4.17
C PHE A 132 13.92 -21.05 3.50
N TYR A 133 12.78 -20.57 3.96
CA TYR A 133 12.17 -19.33 3.49
C TYR A 133 11.75 -18.45 4.68
N LEU A 134 11.67 -17.14 4.45
CA LEU A 134 11.16 -16.20 5.44
C LEU A 134 9.62 -16.15 5.42
N PRO A 135 8.97 -15.96 6.58
CA PRO A 135 7.53 -15.69 6.62
C PRO A 135 7.16 -14.51 5.72
N ILE A 136 5.98 -14.58 5.09
CA ILE A 136 5.53 -13.55 4.15
C ILE A 136 5.12 -12.31 4.93
N LEU A 137 5.77 -11.18 4.65
CA LEU A 137 5.37 -9.87 5.13
C LEU A 137 4.41 -9.25 4.11
N PHE A 138 3.14 -9.12 4.48
CA PHE A 138 2.09 -8.66 3.60
C PHE A 138 1.53 -7.30 4.02
N PHE A 139 1.66 -6.30 3.14
CA PHE A 139 1.05 -4.98 3.30
C PHE A 139 -0.39 -5.02 2.78
N ASN A 140 -1.31 -5.26 3.70
CA ASN A 140 -2.69 -5.53 3.41
C ASN A 140 -3.53 -4.25 3.35
N ASN A 141 -3.88 -3.87 2.12
CA ASN A 141 -4.79 -2.77 1.82
C ASN A 141 -6.15 -3.26 1.31
N TYR A 142 -6.49 -4.54 1.53
CA TYR A 142 -7.70 -5.18 0.97
C TYR A 142 -8.98 -4.46 1.37
N TRP A 143 -9.06 -4.02 2.63
CA TRP A 143 -10.23 -3.33 3.18
C TRP A 143 -10.22 -1.82 2.93
N ASN A 144 -9.21 -1.26 2.26
CA ASN A 144 -9.18 0.18 1.98
C ASN A 144 -10.00 0.50 0.75
N LEU A 145 -11.08 1.24 0.94
CA LEU A 145 -11.95 1.65 -0.15
C LEU A 145 -11.33 2.82 -0.90
N GLY A 146 -11.54 2.87 -2.21
CA GLY A 146 -11.03 3.96 -3.05
C GLY A 146 -11.53 5.34 -2.63
N SER A 147 -12.74 5.41 -2.05
CA SER A 147 -13.41 6.60 -1.52
C SER A 147 -12.81 7.12 -0.22
N GLU A 148 -12.12 6.28 0.55
CA GLU A 148 -11.47 6.66 1.82
C GLU A 148 -10.12 7.36 1.61
N TYR A 149 -9.63 7.36 0.37
CA TYR A 149 -8.42 8.09 0.02
C TYR A 149 -8.73 9.58 -0.12
N MET A 150 -8.06 10.41 0.68
CA MET A 150 -8.15 11.86 0.62
C MET A 150 -7.07 12.45 -0.29
N PRO A 151 -7.37 13.45 -1.15
CA PRO A 151 -6.34 14.15 -1.90
C PRO A 151 -5.48 15.00 -0.95
N ILE A 152 -4.17 14.99 -1.17
CA ILE A 152 -3.22 15.83 -0.44
C ILE A 152 -2.96 17.10 -1.25
N ASN A 153 -3.17 18.24 -0.61
CA ASN A 153 -2.99 19.57 -1.16
C ASN A 153 -2.60 20.55 -0.03
N GLU A 154 -2.46 21.84 -0.35
CA GLU A 154 -2.03 22.87 0.60
C GLU A 154 -2.99 23.10 1.78
N THR A 155 -4.26 22.68 1.70
CA THR A 155 -5.23 22.85 2.79
C THR A 155 -5.11 21.75 3.84
N VAL A 156 -4.55 20.58 3.49
CA VAL A 156 -4.33 19.47 4.42
C VAL A 156 -3.03 19.70 5.20
N LYS A 157 -3.15 20.24 6.42
CA LYS A 157 -1.98 20.58 7.27
C LYS A 157 -1.44 19.41 8.09
N GLU A 158 -2.27 18.43 8.39
CA GLU A 158 -1.90 17.25 9.17
C GLU A 158 -2.48 15.99 8.54
N ILE A 159 -1.76 14.88 8.68
CA ILE A 159 -2.20 13.56 8.24
C ILE A 159 -2.03 12.54 9.37
N THR A 160 -2.97 11.61 9.45
CA THR A 160 -2.94 10.50 10.40
C THR A 160 -2.52 9.22 9.70
N LEU A 161 -1.63 8.45 10.34
CA LEU A 161 -1.27 7.10 9.95
C LEU A 161 -1.60 6.14 11.10
N ARG A 162 -2.47 5.18 10.81
CA ARG A 162 -2.85 4.07 11.68
C ARG A 162 -2.36 2.76 11.09
N ILE A 163 -1.41 2.12 11.77
CA ILE A 163 -0.83 0.84 11.40
C ILE A 163 -1.41 -0.23 12.31
N SER A 164 -2.02 -1.26 11.73
CA SER A 164 -2.45 -2.46 12.46
C SER A 164 -1.57 -3.64 12.07
N TYR A 165 -0.87 -4.23 13.03
CA TYR A 165 -0.13 -5.47 12.85
C TYR A 165 -0.96 -6.65 13.37
N GLN A 166 -1.07 -7.72 12.59
CA GLN A 166 -1.73 -8.95 13.03
C GLN A 166 -1.21 -10.18 12.26
N PRO A 167 -1.13 -11.37 12.88
CA PRO A 167 -0.83 -12.60 12.16
C PRO A 167 -1.93 -12.92 11.13
N LEU A 168 -1.57 -13.60 10.05
CA LEU A 168 -2.51 -13.99 8.99
C LEU A 168 -2.26 -15.44 8.59
N SER A 169 -3.30 -16.26 8.55
CA SER A 169 -3.19 -17.62 8.02
C SER A 169 -2.88 -17.61 6.52
N LEU A 170 -2.11 -18.58 6.03
CA LEU A 170 -1.82 -18.76 4.59
C LEU A 170 -3.07 -18.76 3.70
N PHE A 171 -4.16 -19.42 4.10
CA PHE A 171 -5.40 -19.48 3.31
C PHE A 171 -6.00 -18.08 3.07
N LYS A 172 -6.13 -17.27 4.13
CA LYS A 172 -6.59 -15.88 4.00
C LYS A 172 -5.65 -15.04 3.15
N TYR A 173 -4.33 -15.25 3.29
CA TYR A 173 -3.35 -14.59 2.42
C TYR A 173 -3.59 -14.91 0.95
N GLN A 174 -3.76 -16.19 0.58
CA GLN A 174 -4.03 -16.60 -0.81
C GLN A 174 -5.32 -15.97 -1.36
N LEU A 175 -6.37 -15.86 -0.53
CA LEU A 175 -7.62 -15.20 -0.90
C LEU A 175 -7.44 -13.68 -1.17
N TYR A 176 -6.60 -13.01 -0.37
CA TYR A 176 -6.32 -11.59 -0.58
C TYR A 176 -5.39 -11.35 -1.77
N ALA A 177 -4.37 -12.20 -1.92
CA ALA A 177 -3.39 -12.09 -2.99
C ALA A 177 -4.03 -12.34 -4.37
N SER A 178 -4.91 -13.34 -4.50
CA SER A 178 -5.60 -13.62 -5.77
C SER A 178 -6.44 -12.42 -6.25
N GLN A 179 -7.15 -11.74 -5.35
CA GLN A 179 -7.92 -10.55 -5.67
C GLN A 179 -7.04 -9.35 -6.07
N GLN A 180 -5.90 -9.15 -5.40
CA GLN A 180 -4.96 -8.10 -5.80
C GLN A 180 -4.41 -8.33 -7.22
N VAL A 181 -4.11 -9.58 -7.57
CA VAL A 181 -3.69 -9.95 -8.93
C VAL A 181 -4.79 -9.66 -9.94
N SER A 182 -6.04 -10.04 -9.66
CA SER A 182 -7.17 -9.73 -10.55
C SER A 182 -7.35 -8.23 -10.78
N ILE A 183 -7.24 -7.40 -9.72
CA ILE A 183 -7.33 -5.94 -9.83
C ILE A 183 -6.15 -5.37 -10.64
N ARG A 184 -4.94 -5.90 -10.45
CA ARG A 184 -3.73 -5.52 -11.20
C ARG A 184 -3.91 -5.82 -12.69
N ILE A 185 -4.35 -7.04 -13.03
CA ILE A 185 -4.60 -7.47 -14.40
C ILE A 185 -5.68 -6.61 -15.06
N PHE A 186 -6.80 -6.36 -14.37
CA PHE A 186 -7.88 -5.52 -14.88
C PHE A 186 -7.42 -4.08 -15.17
N HIS A 187 -6.59 -3.50 -14.31
CA HIS A 187 -5.97 -2.20 -14.55
C HIS A 187 -5.06 -2.21 -15.79
N VAL A 188 -4.19 -3.23 -15.91
CA VAL A 188 -3.28 -3.35 -17.04
C VAL A 188 -4.05 -3.49 -18.35
N LEU A 189 -5.08 -4.33 -18.40
CA LEU A 189 -5.91 -4.50 -19.59
C LEU A 189 -6.64 -3.22 -20.00
N ASN A 190 -7.17 -2.45 -19.04
CA ASN A 190 -7.81 -1.17 -19.34
C ASN A 190 -6.83 -0.09 -19.83
N VAL A 191 -5.57 -0.12 -19.38
CA VAL A 191 -4.54 0.79 -19.94
C VAL A 191 -4.26 0.46 -21.40
N PHE A 192 -4.22 -0.82 -21.77
CA PHE A 192 -3.99 -1.25 -23.16
C PHE A 192 -5.21 -1.05 -24.07
N ALA A 193 -6.43 -1.15 -23.55
CA ALA A 193 -7.65 -0.93 -24.33
C ALA A 193 -7.93 0.55 -24.64
N LEU A 194 -7.21 1.48 -24.01
CA LEU A 194 -7.34 2.93 -24.18
C LEU A 194 -6.12 3.56 -24.90
N ALA A 195 -5.20 2.74 -25.41
CA ALA A 195 -4.06 3.15 -26.24
C ALA A 195 -4.33 2.78 -27.71
#